data_AF-A0A7Z9K7N3-F1
#
_entry.id   AF-A0A7Z9K7N3-F1
#
_cell.length_a   1.000
_cell.length_b   1.000
_cell.length_c   1.000
_cell.angle_alpha   90.00
_cell.angle_beta   90.00
_cell.angle_gamma   90.00
#
_symmetry.space_group_name_H-M   'P 1'
#
loop_
_entity.id
_entity.type
_entity.pdbx_description
1 polymer ?
#
loop_
_entity_poly.entity_id
_entity_poly.type
_entity_poly.pdbx_seq_one_letter_code
_entity_poly.pdbx_strand_id
1 'polypeptide(L)'
;MPKASNIVRFKVNQDNQEKFENFFENRDRYEGEFLRTVVKTSEDRYCVFGIWVDEEAMVAARPEMIIFLDTIRHLLSEISPELGVTDPVSGEVLFLDGIDWRSGTLHEYVTELPDVDYNEPPEWND
;
A
#
# COMPACT_ATOMS: atom_id res chain seq x y z
N MET A 1 10.42 -2.84 19.21
CA MET A 1 11.08 -1.89 18.27
C MET A 1 9.99 -1.04 17.64
N PRO A 2 10.29 0.20 17.22
CA PRO A 2 9.32 1.02 16.50
C PRO A 2 8.88 0.30 15.22
N LYS A 3 7.63 0.50 14.81
CA LYS A 3 7.11 -0.08 13.57
C LYS A 3 7.69 0.69 12.38
N ALA A 4 7.86 0.00 11.26
CA ALA A 4 8.30 0.61 10.01
C ALA A 4 7.20 0.54 8.96
N SER A 5 7.29 1.42 7.97
CA SER A 5 6.41 1.43 6.81
C SER A 5 7.21 1.60 5.53
N ASN A 6 6.77 0.93 4.47
CA ASN A 6 7.13 1.27 3.10
C ASN A 6 5.87 1.77 2.38
N ILE A 7 6.04 2.81 1.57
CA ILE A 7 4.99 3.38 0.73
C ILE A 7 5.53 3.43 -0.69
N VAL A 8 4.79 2.89 -1.65
CA VAL A 8 5.19 2.90 -3.06
C VAL A 8 4.09 3.52 -3.89
N ARG A 9 4.44 4.55 -4.65
CA ARG A 9 3.54 5.17 -5.63
C ARG A 9 3.73 4.54 -7.00
N PHE A 10 2.62 4.32 -7.68
CA PHE A 10 2.54 3.70 -9.00
C PHE A 10 1.73 4.57 -9.95
N LYS A 11 2.11 4.53 -11.23
CA LYS A 11 1.24 4.88 -12.34
C LYS A 11 0.95 3.60 -13.12
N VAL A 12 -0.29 3.20 -13.25
CA VAL A 12 -0.70 1.96 -13.93
C VAL A 12 -1.12 2.29 -15.36
N ASN A 13 -0.68 1.46 -16.32
CA ASN A 13 -1.07 1.60 -17.72
C ASN A 13 -2.60 1.52 -17.87
N GLN A 14 -3.13 2.24 -18.85
CA GLN A 14 -4.54 2.12 -19.24
C GLN A 14 -4.90 0.64 -19.48
N ASP A 15 -6.08 0.23 -19.02
CA ASP A 15 -6.63 -1.14 -19.12
C ASP A 15 -5.93 -2.22 -18.28
N ASN A 16 -4.99 -1.86 -17.40
CA ASN A 16 -4.29 -2.82 -16.53
C ASN A 16 -4.59 -2.65 -15.03
N GLN A 17 -5.50 -1.74 -14.67
CA GLN A 17 -5.91 -1.45 -13.28
C GLN A 17 -6.38 -2.71 -12.54
N GLU A 18 -7.34 -3.44 -13.11
CA GLU A 18 -7.88 -4.66 -12.49
C GLU A 18 -6.81 -5.75 -12.32
N LYS A 19 -5.90 -5.89 -13.30
CA LYS A 19 -4.78 -6.85 -13.19
C LYS A 19 -3.83 -6.45 -12.07
N PHE A 20 -3.48 -5.17 -11.97
CA PHE A 20 -2.63 -4.63 -10.91
C PHE A 20 -3.24 -4.87 -9.53
N GLU A 21 -4.54 -4.55 -9.37
CA GLU A 21 -5.29 -4.78 -8.12
C GLU A 21 -5.28 -6.27 -7.73
N ASN A 22 -5.58 -7.16 -8.69
CA ASN A 22 -5.55 -8.61 -8.48
C ASN A 22 -4.18 -9.12 -8.04
N PHE A 23 -3.06 -8.58 -8.55
CA PHE A 23 -1.72 -8.97 -8.09
C PHE A 23 -1.49 -8.66 -6.62
N PHE A 24 -1.99 -7.53 -6.11
CA PHE A 24 -1.84 -7.17 -4.70
C PHE A 24 -2.86 -7.86 -3.80
N GLU A 25 -4.05 -8.17 -4.30
CA GLU A 25 -5.06 -8.93 -3.55
C GLU A 25 -4.58 -10.37 -3.33
N ASN A 26 -4.02 -11.02 -4.36
CA ASN A 26 -3.70 -12.44 -4.34
C ASN A 26 -2.27 -12.77 -3.92
N ARG A 27 -1.41 -11.77 -3.61
CA ARG A 27 -0.07 -12.06 -3.09
C ARG A 27 -0.10 -12.45 -1.63
N ASP A 28 0.75 -13.41 -1.30
CA ASP A 28 1.03 -13.77 0.08
C ASP A 28 1.63 -12.58 0.85
N ARG A 29 1.43 -12.63 2.17
CA ARG A 29 1.99 -11.68 3.12
C ARG A 29 3.45 -12.01 3.38
N TYR A 30 4.30 -10.99 3.44
CA TYR A 30 5.71 -11.19 3.81
C TYR A 30 5.84 -11.47 5.31
N GLU A 31 6.91 -12.17 5.70
CA GLU A 31 7.22 -12.34 7.11
C GLU A 31 7.41 -10.97 7.79
N GLY A 32 6.67 -10.73 8.88
CA GLY A 32 6.69 -9.47 9.60
C GLY A 32 5.85 -8.32 8.99
N GLU A 33 5.21 -8.53 7.83
CA GLU A 33 4.20 -7.60 7.29
C GLU A 33 2.91 -7.71 8.11
N PHE A 34 2.56 -6.67 8.84
CA PHE A 34 1.39 -6.64 9.73
C PHE A 34 0.12 -6.23 8.98
N LEU A 35 0.22 -5.20 8.13
CA LEU A 35 -0.89 -4.64 7.37
C LEU A 35 -0.40 -4.24 5.98
N ARG A 36 -1.28 -4.41 4.99
CA ARG A 36 -1.10 -3.92 3.63
C ARG A 36 -2.36 -3.19 3.22
N THR A 37 -2.19 -2.09 2.52
CA THR A 37 -3.31 -1.41 1.85
C THR A 37 -2.88 -0.96 0.47
N VAL A 38 -3.82 -1.06 -0.46
CA VAL A 38 -3.74 -0.51 -1.81
C VAL A 38 -4.77 0.60 -1.90
N VAL A 39 -4.34 1.81 -2.25
CA VAL A 39 -5.20 2.98 -2.39
C VAL A 39 -5.13 3.46 -3.83
N LYS A 40 -6.27 3.53 -4.50
CA LYS A 40 -6.39 4.22 -5.77
C LYS A 40 -6.56 5.72 -5.48
N THR A 41 -5.61 6.53 -5.98
CA THR A 41 -5.55 7.98 -5.72
C THR A 41 -6.02 8.81 -6.91
N SER A 42 -6.05 8.23 -8.11
CA SER A 42 -6.73 8.76 -9.30
C SER A 42 -7.07 7.59 -10.24
N GLU A 43 -7.55 7.87 -11.46
CA GLU A 43 -7.85 6.84 -12.47
C GLU A 43 -6.68 5.88 -12.73
N ASP A 44 -5.45 6.40 -12.79
CA ASP A 44 -4.22 5.66 -13.11
C ASP A 44 -3.16 5.68 -11.99
N ARG A 45 -3.42 6.30 -10.84
CA ARG A 45 -2.46 6.42 -9.73
C ARG A 45 -2.83 5.58 -8.53
N TYR A 46 -1.84 4.88 -7.98
CA TYR A 46 -2.00 4.03 -6.80
C TYR A 46 -0.89 4.27 -5.78
N CYS A 47 -1.24 4.16 -4.51
CA CYS A 47 -0.31 4.09 -3.38
C CYS A 47 -0.49 2.74 -2.69
N VAL A 48 0.60 1.99 -2.51
CA VAL A 48 0.60 0.76 -1.71
C VAL A 48 1.46 0.99 -0.48
N PHE A 49 0.91 0.73 0.70
CA PHE A 49 1.65 0.80 1.95
C PHE A 49 1.64 -0.52 2.69
N GLY A 50 2.81 -0.88 3.23
CA GLY A 50 3.01 -2.01 4.13
C GLY A 50 3.43 -1.50 5.51
N ILE A 51 2.77 -1.97 6.56
CA ILE A 51 3.17 -1.73 7.96
C ILE A 51 3.84 -2.98 8.48
N TRP A 52 4.99 -2.82 9.13
CA TRP A 52 5.88 -3.92 9.52
C TRP A 52 6.10 -3.96 11.03
N VAL A 53 6.42 -5.15 11.54
CA VAL A 53 6.67 -5.35 12.98
C VAL A 53 7.87 -4.56 13.51
N ASP A 54 8.84 -4.27 12.65
CA ASP A 54 10.02 -3.43 12.85
C ASP A 54 10.71 -3.14 11.50
N GLU A 55 11.77 -2.33 11.52
CA GLU A 55 12.55 -1.99 10.33
C GLU A 55 13.32 -3.20 9.80
N GLU A 56 13.86 -4.04 10.70
CA GLU A 56 14.64 -5.22 10.34
C GLU A 56 13.83 -6.21 9.48
N ALA A 57 12.57 -6.49 9.86
CA ALA A 57 11.67 -7.32 9.08
C ALA A 57 11.38 -6.72 7.69
N MET A 58 11.11 -5.41 7.62
CA MET A 58 10.90 -4.71 6.36
C MET A 58 12.12 -4.79 5.44
N VAL A 59 13.32 -4.57 6.00
CA VAL A 59 14.59 -4.64 5.25
C VAL A 59 14.85 -6.06 4.75
N ALA A 60 14.61 -7.07 5.58
CA ALA A 60 14.76 -8.48 5.23
C ALA A 60 13.84 -8.89 4.06
N ALA A 61 12.63 -8.33 3.98
CA ALA A 61 11.67 -8.60 2.92
C ALA A 61 11.95 -7.85 1.59
N ARG A 62 12.85 -6.88 1.56
CA ARG A 62 13.14 -6.07 0.35
C ARG A 62 13.49 -6.89 -0.89
N PRO A 63 14.33 -7.95 -0.82
CA PRO A 63 14.63 -8.76 -2.00
C PRO A 63 13.37 -9.40 -2.61
N GLU A 64 12.47 -9.93 -1.78
CA GLU A 64 11.22 -10.53 -2.23
C GLU A 64 10.25 -9.47 -2.78
N MET A 65 10.19 -8.28 -2.18
CA MET A 65 9.44 -7.15 -2.71
C MET A 65 9.92 -6.74 -4.11
N ILE A 66 11.24 -6.66 -4.32
CA ILE A 66 11.81 -6.32 -5.64
C ILE A 66 11.44 -7.38 -6.67
N ILE A 67 11.56 -8.67 -6.33
CA ILE A 67 11.17 -9.78 -7.21
C ILE A 67 9.70 -9.67 -7.59
N PHE A 68 8.82 -9.45 -6.61
CA PHE A 68 7.39 -9.24 -6.87
C PHE A 68 7.15 -8.03 -7.77
N LEU A 69 7.77 -6.89 -7.50
CA LEU A 69 7.62 -5.67 -8.30
C LEU A 69 8.06 -5.88 -9.75
N ASP A 70 9.16 -6.59 -9.98
CA ASP A 70 9.63 -6.92 -11.32
C ASP A 70 8.58 -7.70 -12.13
N THR A 71 7.74 -8.54 -11.48
CA THR A 71 6.65 -9.25 -12.17
C THR A 71 5.54 -8.32 -12.68
N ILE A 72 5.32 -7.17 -12.04
CA ILE A 72 4.21 -6.25 -12.39
C ILE A 72 4.68 -5.02 -13.17
N ARG A 73 6.00 -4.81 -13.35
CA ARG A 73 6.53 -3.61 -14.05
C ARG A 73 5.94 -3.38 -15.44
N HIS A 74 5.61 -4.44 -16.16
CA HIS A 74 5.00 -4.36 -17.49
C HIS A 74 3.58 -3.77 -17.48
N LEU A 75 2.92 -3.72 -16.32
CA LEU A 75 1.62 -3.09 -16.12
C LEU A 75 1.73 -1.60 -15.82
N LEU A 76 2.94 -1.07 -15.61
CA LEU A 76 3.16 0.29 -15.11
C LEU A 76 3.59 1.24 -16.21
N SER A 77 3.19 2.50 -16.03
CA SER A 77 3.67 3.65 -16.80
C SER A 77 4.81 4.34 -16.06
N GLU A 78 5.66 5.02 -16.81
CA GLU A 78 6.66 5.92 -16.24
C GLU A 78 5.98 7.07 -15.45
N ILE A 79 6.45 7.31 -14.24
CA ILE A 79 6.05 8.40 -13.35
C ILE A 79 6.78 9.68 -13.79
N SER A 80 8.10 9.62 -13.90
CA SER A 80 8.99 10.66 -14.43
C SER A 80 10.35 10.05 -14.83
N PRO A 81 11.18 10.75 -15.62
CA PRO A 81 12.53 10.29 -15.97
C PRO A 81 13.43 9.97 -14.77
N GLU A 82 13.25 10.68 -13.66
CA GLU A 82 14.04 10.52 -12.43
C GLU A 82 13.56 9.33 -11.58
N LEU A 83 12.26 9.08 -11.54
CA LEU A 83 11.65 8.05 -10.70
C LEU A 83 11.47 6.71 -11.43
N GLY A 84 11.40 6.73 -12.77
CA GLY A 84 11.04 5.56 -13.56
C GLY A 84 9.58 5.15 -13.30
N VAL A 85 9.32 3.87 -13.05
CA VAL A 85 7.95 3.31 -12.97
C VAL A 85 7.40 3.16 -11.55
N THR A 86 8.22 3.37 -10.53
CA THR A 86 7.85 3.22 -9.12
C THR A 86 8.56 4.27 -8.29
N ASP A 87 7.86 4.85 -7.32
CA ASP A 87 8.46 5.78 -6.35
C ASP A 87 8.33 5.24 -4.91
N PRO A 88 9.34 4.49 -4.44
CA PRO A 88 9.34 3.90 -3.11
C PRO A 88 9.95 4.83 -2.05
N VAL A 89 9.26 4.98 -0.92
CA VAL A 89 9.76 5.62 0.30
C VAL A 89 9.55 4.70 1.50
N SER A 90 10.30 4.90 2.58
CA SER A 90 10.15 4.13 3.83
C SER A 90 10.46 5.00 5.05
N GLY A 91 9.92 4.62 6.20
CA GLY A 91 10.17 5.34 7.45
C GLY A 91 9.55 4.71 8.68
N GLU A 92 9.78 5.35 9.82
CA GLU A 92 9.17 4.98 11.11
C GLU A 92 7.69 5.35 11.14
N VAL A 93 6.87 4.45 11.69
CA VAL A 93 5.45 4.72 11.97
C VAL A 93 5.34 5.42 13.32
N LEU A 94 5.00 6.71 13.30
CA LEU A 94 4.85 7.52 14.51
C LEU A 94 3.51 7.25 15.22
N PHE A 95 2.43 7.06 14.45
CA PHE A 95 1.08 6.80 14.95
C PHE A 95 0.32 5.86 14.00
N LEU A 96 -0.49 4.96 14.57
CA LEU A 96 -1.42 4.09 13.85
C LEU A 96 -2.74 4.08 14.62
N ASP A 97 -3.68 4.91 14.23
CA ASP A 97 -4.96 5.07 14.91
C ASP A 97 -5.99 4.01 14.44
N GLY A 98 -6.94 3.64 15.29
CA GLY A 98 -7.98 2.64 14.99
C GLY A 98 -7.56 1.17 15.02
N ILE A 99 -6.29 0.87 15.32
CA ILE A 99 -5.78 -0.50 15.45
C ILE A 99 -5.17 -0.69 16.83
N ASP A 100 -5.80 -1.51 17.69
CA ASP A 100 -5.18 -1.93 18.94
C ASP A 100 -4.14 -3.04 18.67
N TRP A 101 -2.90 -2.60 18.53
CA TRP A 101 -1.78 -3.47 18.24
C TRP A 101 -1.41 -4.43 19.38
N ARG A 102 -1.89 -4.22 20.62
CA ARG A 102 -1.63 -5.12 21.76
C ARG A 102 -2.54 -6.34 21.77
N SER A 103 -3.73 -6.22 21.19
CA SER A 103 -4.71 -7.31 21.11
C SER A 103 -4.59 -8.14 19.83
N GLY A 104 -3.79 -7.69 18.85
CA GLY A 104 -3.72 -8.33 17.53
C GLY A 104 -5.04 -8.29 16.77
N THR A 105 -5.97 -7.43 17.20
CA THR A 105 -7.29 -7.27 16.60
C THR A 105 -7.37 -5.88 15.98
N LEU A 106 -7.76 -5.80 14.70
CA LEU A 106 -8.26 -4.56 14.13
C LEU A 106 -9.44 -4.15 15.03
N HIS A 107 -9.38 -2.98 15.67
CA HIS A 107 -10.51 -2.56 16.48
C HIS A 107 -11.67 -2.30 15.51
N GLU A 108 -12.85 -2.86 15.78
CA GLU A 108 -14.09 -2.60 15.05
C GLU A 108 -14.59 -1.15 15.21
N TYR A 109 -13.71 -0.15 15.38
CA TYR A 109 -14.08 1.26 15.35
C TYR A 109 -14.53 1.75 13.95
N VAL A 110 -14.48 0.87 12.93
CA VAL A 110 -15.07 1.11 11.60
C VAL A 110 -16.50 0.56 11.48
N THR A 111 -17.21 0.34 12.60
CA THR A 111 -18.64 -0.04 12.56
C THR A 111 -19.58 1.15 12.58
N GLU A 112 -19.10 2.34 12.96
CA GLU A 112 -19.86 3.60 12.88
C GLU A 112 -19.02 4.64 12.11
N LEU A 113 -18.64 4.31 10.87
CA LEU A 113 -18.44 5.40 9.91
C LEU A 113 -19.80 6.11 9.77
N PRO A 114 -19.86 7.46 9.76
CA PRO A 114 -21.11 8.15 9.48
C PRO A 114 -21.71 7.61 8.18
N ASP A 115 -23.04 7.70 8.02
CA ASP A 115 -23.75 7.39 6.77
C ASP A 115 -23.25 8.34 5.66
N VAL A 116 -22.06 8.04 5.13
CA VAL A 116 -21.48 8.65 3.95
C VAL A 116 -21.99 7.80 2.79
N ASP A 117 -22.70 8.42 1.86
CA ASP A 117 -23.06 7.75 0.62
C ASP A 117 -21.79 7.50 -0.19
N TYR A 118 -21.23 6.29 -0.08
CA TYR A 118 -20.04 5.88 -0.83
C TYR A 118 -20.28 5.80 -2.35
N ASN A 119 -21.52 6.00 -2.84
CA ASN A 119 -21.80 6.16 -4.26
C ASN A 119 -21.49 7.58 -4.76
N GLU A 120 -21.30 8.54 -3.86
CA GLU A 120 -20.70 9.84 -4.20
C GLU A 120 -19.18 9.74 -4.03
N PRO A 121 -18.38 9.91 -5.10
CA PRO A 121 -16.94 9.96 -4.96
C PRO A 121 -16.57 11.12 -4.03
N PRO A 122 -15.73 10.90 -3.01
CA PRO A 122 -15.30 11.98 -2.13
C PRO A 122 -14.70 13.12 -2.95
N GLU A 123 -15.06 14.36 -2.63
CA GLU A 123 -14.37 15.54 -3.16
C GLU A 123 -12.95 15.55 -2.59
N TRP A 124 -12.02 14.95 -3.32
CA TRP A 124 -10.59 15.08 -3.03
C TRP A 124 -10.16 16.47 -3.46
N ASN A 125 -9.79 17.31 -2.49
CA ASN A 125 -9.07 18.54 -2.81
C ASN A 125 -7.64 18.16 -3.22
N ASP A 126 -7.29 18.47 -4.47
CA ASP A 126 -5.92 18.38 -5.02
C ASP A 126 -4.91 19.20 -4.19
#